data_AF-A0A7S1KD14-F1
#
_entry.id   AF-A0A7S1KD14-F1
#
_cell.length_a   1.000
_cell.length_b   1.000
_cell.length_c   1.000
_cell.angle_alpha   90.00
_cell.angle_beta   90.00
_cell.angle_gamma   90.00
#
_symmetry.space_group_name_H-M   'P 1'
#
loop_
_entity.id
_entity.type
_entity.pdbx_description
1 polymer ?
#
loop_
_entity_poly.entity_id
_entity_poly.type
_entity_poly.pdbx_seq_one_letter_code
_entity_poly.pdbx_strand_id
1 'polypeptide(L)'
;MIWSIIERVYPVYISNSLLNSNPNFDVAPFLKLQEEMELSSEVPDLKLFAYTFQQPGVFVFGASSNTAHQTVIAVLPRGQSCAADVPQPQSIESLVNFRILQSEEVAVLPNVIFIGCLMGGLIGLVLVLMCLSTYLKKLVFKERLKAGLAGQDW
;
A
#
# COMPACT_ATOMS: atom_id res chain seq x y z
N MET A 1 -7.61 17.82 19.44
CA MET A 1 -6.23 18.23 19.15
C MET A 1 -6.23 19.69 18.76
N ILE A 2 -5.23 20.45 19.23
CA ILE A 2 -5.11 21.89 18.99
C ILE A 2 -3.72 22.14 18.39
N TRP A 3 -3.66 22.95 17.34
CA TRP A 3 -2.43 23.41 16.73
C TRP A 3 -2.35 24.93 16.82
N SER A 4 -1.18 25.43 17.20
CA SER A 4 -0.84 26.85 17.05
C SER A 4 -0.41 27.10 15.61
N ILE A 5 -1.00 28.12 14.98
CA ILE A 5 -0.61 28.58 13.66
C ILE A 5 0.38 29.71 13.84
N ILE A 6 1.59 29.54 13.32
CA ILE A 6 2.68 30.52 13.44
C ILE A 6 3.16 30.80 12.02
N GLU A 7 3.16 32.06 11.60
CA GLU A 7 3.71 32.48 10.29
C GLU A 7 3.16 31.64 9.10
N ARG A 8 1.85 31.35 9.09
CA ARG A 8 1.19 30.54 8.05
C ARG A 8 1.66 29.08 8.01
N VAL A 9 2.29 28.59 9.08
CA VAL A 9 2.55 27.17 9.30
C VAL A 9 1.34 26.54 9.97
N TYR A 10 0.70 25.60 9.28
CA TYR A 10 -0.53 24.93 9.71
C TYR A 10 -0.45 23.41 9.45
N PRO A 11 -1.27 22.59 10.13
CA PRO A 11 -1.27 21.13 9.91
C PRO A 11 -1.91 20.77 8.57
N VAL A 12 -1.23 19.94 7.79
CA VAL A 12 -1.70 19.39 6.51
C VAL A 12 -1.84 17.88 6.65
N TYR A 13 -2.99 17.33 6.28
CA TYR A 13 -3.20 15.87 6.33
C TYR A 13 -2.42 15.16 5.21
N ILE A 14 -1.61 14.16 5.58
CA ILE A 14 -0.80 13.39 4.64
C ILE A 14 -1.56 12.12 4.27
N SER A 15 -2.40 12.18 3.23
CA SER A 15 -3.28 11.08 2.82
C SER A 15 -2.52 9.82 2.36
N ASN A 16 -1.33 10.00 1.78
CA ASN A 16 -0.47 8.92 1.27
C ASN A 16 0.42 8.26 2.34
N SER A 17 0.24 8.58 3.63
CA SER A 17 0.99 7.92 4.70
C SER A 17 0.53 6.48 4.93
N LEU A 18 1.47 5.54 4.93
CA LEU A 18 1.22 4.12 5.24
C LEU A 18 0.79 3.87 6.70
N LEU A 19 0.95 4.88 7.56
CA LEU A 19 0.51 4.82 8.95
C LEU A 19 -0.96 5.16 9.11
N ASN A 20 -1.62 5.76 8.10
CA ASN A 20 -3.04 6.07 8.21
C ASN A 20 -3.86 4.78 8.21
N SER A 21 -4.80 4.68 9.16
CA SER A 21 -5.68 3.50 9.27
C SER A 21 -7.11 3.77 8.78
N ASN A 22 -7.47 5.03 8.52
CA ASN A 22 -8.84 5.43 8.20
C ASN A 22 -8.92 6.02 6.78
N PRO A 23 -9.45 5.27 5.79
CA PRO A 23 -9.58 5.76 4.41
C PRO A 23 -10.68 6.81 4.25
N ASN A 24 -11.67 6.83 5.14
CA ASN A 24 -12.83 7.74 5.09
C ASN A 24 -12.67 8.97 5.99
N PHE A 25 -11.43 9.37 6.31
CA PHE A 25 -11.18 10.54 7.15
C PHE A 25 -11.68 11.83 6.47
N ASP A 26 -12.45 12.64 7.20
CA ASP A 26 -12.92 13.93 6.71
C ASP A 26 -11.79 14.98 6.74
N VAL A 27 -11.19 15.19 5.57
CA VAL A 27 -10.12 16.16 5.34
C VAL A 27 -10.63 17.58 5.10
N ALA A 28 -11.94 17.78 4.90
CA ALA A 28 -12.49 19.05 4.47
C ALA A 28 -12.15 20.22 5.41
N PRO A 29 -12.15 20.07 6.76
CA PRO A 29 -11.76 21.15 7.66
C PRO A 29 -10.31 21.60 7.49
N PHE A 30 -9.41 20.68 7.16
CA PHE A 30 -7.99 20.99 6.92
C PHE A 30 -7.79 21.64 5.54
N LEU A 31 -8.56 21.22 4.54
CA LEU A 31 -8.55 21.86 3.22
C LEU A 31 -9.11 23.29 3.28
N LYS A 32 -10.15 23.53 4.07
CA LYS A 32 -10.66 24.89 4.32
C LYS A 32 -9.62 25.77 4.99
N LEU A 33 -8.91 25.24 5.99
CA LEU A 33 -7.81 25.95 6.63
C LEU A 33 -6.72 26.31 5.62
N GLN A 34 -6.34 25.36 4.76
CA GLN A 34 -5.38 25.60 3.69
C GLN A 34 -5.85 26.70 2.74
N GLU A 35 -7.10 26.64 2.28
CA GLU A 35 -7.70 27.64 1.39
C GLU A 35 -7.72 29.04 2.03
N GLU A 36 -8.12 29.16 3.30
CA GLU A 36 -8.08 30.42 4.05
C GLU A 36 -6.65 30.98 4.17
N MET A 37 -5.67 30.09 4.35
CA MET A 37 -4.25 30.43 4.41
C MET A 37 -3.65 30.72 3.03
N GLU A 38 -4.27 30.36 1.92
CA GLU A 38 -3.76 30.63 0.57
C GLU A 38 -4.42 31.87 -0.06
N LEU A 39 -5.72 32.07 0.19
CA LEU A 39 -6.49 33.19 -0.35
C LEU A 39 -6.20 34.52 0.35
N SER A 40 -5.74 34.47 1.61
CA SER A 40 -5.46 35.68 2.38
C SER A 40 -4.10 36.28 2.00
N SER A 41 -4.13 37.47 1.38
CA SER A 41 -2.93 38.26 1.06
C SER A 41 -2.11 38.64 2.30
N GLU A 42 -2.76 38.77 3.45
CA GLU A 42 -2.13 38.99 4.75
C GLU A 42 -2.13 37.70 5.58
N VAL A 43 -1.31 37.60 6.63
CA VAL A 43 -1.36 36.47 7.56
C VAL A 43 -2.67 36.58 8.34
N PRO A 44 -3.59 35.59 8.25
CA PRO A 44 -4.86 35.65 8.97
C PRO A 44 -4.61 35.76 10.48
N ASP A 45 -5.47 36.48 11.23
CA ASP A 45 -5.41 36.54 12.71
C ASP A 45 -5.83 35.20 13.37
N LEU A 46 -5.94 34.14 12.58
CA LEU A 46 -6.19 32.78 13.04
C LEU A 46 -4.92 32.20 13.65
N LYS A 47 -4.85 32.23 14.99
CA LYS A 47 -3.69 31.71 15.75
C LYS A 47 -3.84 30.26 16.18
N LEU A 48 -5.06 29.72 16.15
CA LEU A 48 -5.39 28.40 16.68
C LEU A 48 -6.31 27.66 15.74
N PHE A 49 -5.97 26.40 15.49
CA PHE A 49 -6.84 25.44 14.82
C PHE A 49 -7.10 24.27 15.74
N ALA A 50 -8.37 23.90 15.91
CA ALA A 50 -8.78 22.80 16.77
C ALA A 50 -9.64 21.81 15.99
N TYR A 51 -9.33 20.53 16.16
CA TYR A 51 -10.09 19.44 15.56
C TYR A 51 -10.34 18.32 16.56
N THR A 52 -11.55 17.75 16.51
CA THR A 52 -11.97 16.64 17.38
C THR A 52 -12.13 15.38 16.54
N PHE A 53 -11.36 14.35 16.89
CA PHE A 53 -11.45 13.05 16.25
C PHE A 53 -12.61 12.25 16.86
N GLN A 54 -13.54 11.79 16.02
CA GLN A 54 -14.69 11.01 16.47
C GLN A 54 -14.49 9.50 16.30
N GLN A 55 -13.63 9.11 15.37
CA GLN A 55 -13.38 7.71 15.01
C GLN A 55 -11.99 7.29 15.51
N PRO A 56 -11.87 6.07 16.08
CA PRO A 56 -10.57 5.53 16.45
C PRO A 56 -9.73 5.24 15.20
N GLY A 57 -8.41 5.35 15.34
CA GLY A 57 -7.44 5.06 14.29
C GLY A 57 -6.25 6.01 14.30
N VAL A 58 -5.41 5.90 13.29
CA VAL A 58 -4.16 6.64 13.15
C VAL A 58 -4.27 7.64 12.00
N PHE A 59 -3.84 8.87 12.28
CA PHE A 59 -3.89 10.01 11.36
C PHE A 59 -2.53 10.69 11.34
N VAL A 60 -1.98 10.94 10.14
CA VAL A 60 -0.69 11.60 9.98
C VAL A 60 -0.86 13.00 9.40
N PHE A 61 -0.24 13.97 10.07
CA PHE A 61 -0.21 15.36 9.65
C PHE A 61 1.24 15.82 9.44
N GLY A 62 1.47 16.70 8.48
CA GLY A 62 2.73 17.41 8.28
C GLY A 62 2.57 18.89 8.53
N ALA A 63 3.68 19.60 8.76
CA ALA A 63 3.68 21.07 8.71
C ALA A 63 3.57 21.54 7.25
N SER A 64 2.80 22.60 6.99
CA SER A 64 2.69 23.19 5.65
C SER A 64 4.03 23.71 5.09
N SER A 65 4.95 24.15 5.96
CA SER A 65 6.29 24.58 5.57
C SER A 65 7.23 23.43 5.18
N ASN A 66 7.06 22.26 5.81
CA ASN A 66 7.84 21.07 5.54
C ASN A 66 7.06 19.83 5.96
N THR A 67 6.59 19.06 4.98
CA THR A 67 5.80 17.85 5.22
C THR A 67 6.62 16.69 5.82
N ALA A 68 7.95 16.80 5.88
CA ALA A 68 8.80 15.88 6.62
C ALA A 68 8.67 16.06 8.15
N HIS A 69 8.21 17.23 8.61
CA HIS A 69 7.92 17.47 10.02
C HIS A 69 6.52 16.92 10.31
N GLN A 70 6.47 15.67 10.77
CA GLN A 70 5.23 14.94 10.93
C GLN A 70 4.76 14.88 12.38
N THR A 71 3.45 14.87 12.55
CA THR A 71 2.74 14.59 13.80
C THR A 71 1.80 13.44 13.54
N VAL A 72 2.00 12.34 14.26
CA VAL A 72 1.15 11.16 14.18
C VAL A 72 0.21 11.17 15.38
N ILE A 73 -1.09 11.04 15.11
CA ILE A 73 -2.14 11.03 16.12
C ILE A 73 -2.81 9.67 16.10
N ALA A 74 -2.72 8.94 17.21
CA ALA A 74 -3.44 7.70 17.42
C ALA A 74 -4.62 7.93 18.36
N VAL A 75 -5.82 7.61 17.89
CA VAL A 75 -7.08 7.71 18.64
C VAL A 75 -7.52 6.30 18.99
N LEU A 76 -7.50 5.97 20.28
CA LEU A 76 -7.86 4.63 20.73
C LEU A 76 -9.40 4.45 20.82
N PRO A 77 -9.89 3.22 20.68
CA PRO A 77 -11.28 2.88 20.98
C PRO A 77 -11.65 3.21 22.44
N ARG A 78 -12.96 3.38 22.68
CA ARG A 78 -13.47 3.61 24.04
C ARG A 78 -13.07 2.47 24.98
N GLY A 79 -12.69 2.83 26.21
CA GLY A 79 -12.29 1.87 27.24
C GLY A 79 -10.82 1.45 27.19
N GLN A 80 -10.03 1.99 26.26
CA GLN A 80 -8.57 1.83 26.25
C GLN A 80 -7.90 3.11 26.78
N SER A 81 -6.78 2.93 27.47
CA SER A 81 -5.93 4.02 27.96
C SER A 81 -4.72 4.22 27.06
N CYS A 82 -4.27 5.46 26.91
CA CYS A 82 -3.03 5.78 26.22
C CYS A 82 -1.83 5.19 26.97
N ALA A 83 -0.81 4.73 26.23
CA ALA A 83 0.42 4.21 26.83
C ALA A 83 1.28 5.31 27.49
N ALA A 84 1.11 6.56 27.05
CA ALA A 84 1.71 7.74 27.66
C ALA A 84 0.74 8.93 27.59
N ASP A 85 0.79 9.78 28.60
CA ASP A 85 -0.04 11.00 28.71
C ASP A 85 0.59 12.22 28.02
N VAL A 86 1.84 12.09 27.56
CA VAL A 86 2.60 13.17 26.93
C VAL A 86 3.05 12.77 25.51
N PRO A 87 3.13 13.74 24.57
CA PRO A 87 3.62 13.49 23.23
C PRO A 87 5.01 12.84 23.25
N GLN A 88 5.18 11.79 22.45
CA GLN A 88 6.44 11.07 22.32
C GLN A 88 7.12 11.41 20.98
N PRO A 89 8.46 11.36 20.91
CA PRO A 89 9.16 11.44 19.64
C PRO A 89 8.72 10.30 18.71
N GLN A 90 8.71 10.55 17.41
CA GLN A 90 8.39 9.56 16.38
C GLN A 90 9.56 8.57 16.21
N SER A 91 9.76 7.71 17.20
CA SER A 91 10.69 6.58 17.18
C SER A 91 9.95 5.28 16.92
N ILE A 92 10.65 4.25 16.42
CA ILE A 92 10.06 2.92 16.23
C ILE A 92 9.51 2.39 17.56
N GLU A 93 10.22 2.60 18.66
CA GLU A 93 9.80 2.19 20.01
C GLU A 93 8.49 2.86 20.41
N SER A 94 8.37 4.18 20.20
CA SER A 94 7.14 4.92 20.46
C SER A 94 5.99 4.41 19.60
N LEU A 95 6.21 4.21 18.29
CA LEU A 95 5.18 3.74 17.36
C LEU A 95 4.67 2.33 17.73
N VAL A 96 5.58 1.44 18.11
CA VAL A 96 5.24 0.09 18.60
C VAL A 96 4.46 0.16 19.91
N ASN A 97 4.87 1.03 20.85
CA ASN A 97 4.17 1.23 22.12
C ASN A 97 2.73 1.75 21.94
N PHE A 98 2.50 2.61 20.95
CA PHE A 98 1.15 3.07 20.59
C PHE A 98 0.39 2.09 19.69
N ARG A 99 0.96 0.90 19.41
CA ARG A 99 0.42 -0.10 18.49
C ARG A 99 0.05 0.51 17.12
N ILE A 100 0.81 1.51 16.70
CA ILE A 100 0.73 2.08 15.37
C ILE A 100 1.50 1.12 14.48
N LEU A 101 0.84 0.02 14.14
CA LEU A 101 1.35 -0.94 13.18
C LEU A 101 1.23 -0.27 11.81
N GLN A 102 2.36 -0.12 11.12
CA GLN A 102 2.37 0.17 9.69
C GLN A 102 1.45 -0.86 9.06
N SER A 103 0.41 -0.41 8.33
CA SER A 103 -0.54 -1.35 7.74
C SER A 103 0.25 -2.28 6.83
N GLU A 104 0.37 -3.55 7.24
CA GLU A 104 1.04 -4.61 6.48
C GLU A 104 0.31 -4.94 5.16
N GLU A 105 -0.65 -4.12 4.75
CA GLU A 105 -1.34 -4.27 3.47
C GLU A 105 -0.41 -3.97 2.26
N VAL A 106 0.80 -3.45 2.50
CA VAL A 106 1.89 -3.39 1.49
C VAL A 106 2.97 -4.47 1.74
N ALA A 107 2.73 -5.45 2.61
CA ALA A 107 3.27 -6.78 2.36
C ALA A 107 2.34 -7.39 1.31
N VAL A 108 2.67 -7.21 0.04
CA VAL A 108 2.08 -8.01 -1.03
C VAL A 108 2.29 -9.46 -0.61
N LEU A 109 1.28 -10.10 -0.01
CA LEU A 109 1.34 -11.54 0.24
C LEU A 109 1.64 -12.12 -1.14
N PRO A 110 2.75 -12.86 -1.32
CA PRO A 110 3.07 -13.41 -2.62
C PRO A 110 1.85 -14.24 -3.03
N ASN A 111 1.21 -13.85 -4.14
CA ASN A 111 0.03 -14.57 -4.62
C ASN A 111 0.51 -15.93 -5.14
N VAL A 112 0.59 -16.89 -4.22
CA VAL A 112 1.10 -18.24 -4.44
C VAL A 112 0.32 -18.98 -5.53
N ILE A 113 -0.96 -18.60 -5.73
CA ILE A 113 -1.81 -19.12 -6.79
C ILE A 113 -1.32 -18.59 -8.15
N PHE A 114 -1.09 -17.29 -8.27
CA PHE A 114 -0.59 -16.68 -9.50
C PHE A 114 0.79 -17.22 -9.89
N ILE A 115 1.71 -17.30 -8.92
CA ILE A 115 3.06 -17.85 -9.12
C ILE A 115 2.99 -19.34 -9.49
N GLY A 116 2.15 -20.12 -8.79
CA GLY A 116 1.93 -21.53 -9.08
C GLY A 116 1.36 -21.79 -10.47
N CYS A 117 0.39 -20.98 -10.91
CA CYS A 117 -0.18 -21.07 -12.26
C CYS A 117 0.84 -20.75 -13.34
N LEU A 118 1.66 -19.71 -13.17
CA LEU A 118 2.72 -19.35 -14.11
C LEU A 118 3.75 -20.47 -14.26
N MET A 119 4.27 -20.98 -13.13
CA MET A 119 5.24 -22.07 -13.12
C MET A 119 4.65 -23.36 -13.71
N GLY A 120 3.44 -23.73 -13.30
CA GLY A 120 2.74 -24.91 -13.79
C GLY A 120 2.43 -24.84 -15.28
N GLY A 121 2.01 -23.67 -15.78
CA GLY A 121 1.74 -23.45 -17.21
C GLY A 121 2.99 -23.62 -18.07
N LEU A 122 4.14 -23.12 -17.60
CA LEU A 122 5.40 -23.22 -18.33
C LEU A 122 5.92 -24.66 -18.39
N ILE A 123 5.82 -25.41 -17.28
CA ILE A 123 6.14 -26.84 -17.24
C ILE A 123 5.19 -27.64 -18.15
N GLY A 124 3.90 -27.36 -18.07
CA GLY A 124 2.88 -28.00 -18.91
C GLY A 124 3.15 -27.81 -20.40
N LEU A 125 3.51 -26.59 -20.81
CA LEU A 125 3.86 -26.28 -22.19
C LEU A 125 5.08 -27.10 -22.67
N VAL A 126 6.13 -27.20 -21.86
CA VAL A 126 7.31 -28.02 -22.19
C VAL A 126 6.95 -29.49 -22.37
N LEU A 127 6.11 -30.04 -21.49
CA LEU A 127 5.67 -31.44 -21.58
C LEU A 127 4.82 -31.69 -22.83
N VAL A 128 3.91 -30.77 -23.16
CA VAL A 128 3.10 -30.87 -24.39
C VAL A 128 3.99 -30.85 -25.62
N LEU A 129 4.98 -29.96 -25.69
CA LEU A 129 5.92 -29.90 -26.81
C LEU A 129 6.79 -31.17 -26.91
N MET A 130 7.23 -31.74 -25.78
CA MET A 130 7.95 -33.01 -25.77
C MET A 130 7.09 -34.17 -26.27
N CYS A 131 5.87 -34.31 -25.75
CA CYS A 131 4.91 -35.32 -26.20
C CYS A 131 4.58 -35.18 -27.70
N LEU A 132 4.32 -33.96 -28.16
CA LEU A 132 4.06 -33.68 -29.57
C LEU A 132 5.25 -34.04 -30.45
N SER A 133 6.47 -33.65 -30.05
CA SER A 133 7.69 -33.95 -30.82
C SER A 133 7.95 -35.47 -30.94
N THR A 134 7.73 -36.22 -29.86
CA THR A 134 7.91 -37.69 -29.85
C THR A 134 6.82 -38.39 -30.66
N TYR A 135 5.58 -37.90 -30.60
CA TYR A 135 4.47 -38.40 -31.39
C TYR A 135 4.67 -38.17 -32.89
N LEU A 136 5.08 -36.95 -33.28
CA LEU A 136 5.40 -36.61 -34.67
C LEU A 136 6.58 -37.45 -35.20
N LYS A 137 7.64 -37.63 -34.40
CA LYS A 137 8.77 -38.52 -34.76
C LYS A 137 8.31 -39.96 -34.97
N LYS A 138 7.42 -40.49 -34.11
CA LYS A 138 6.86 -41.83 -34.27
C LYS A 138 6.00 -41.96 -35.52
N LEU A 139 5.18 -40.97 -35.83
CA LEU A 139 4.37 -40.94 -37.05
C LEU A 139 5.24 -40.95 -38.31
N VAL A 140 6.24 -40.08 -38.38
CA VAL A 140 7.18 -40.03 -39.52
C VAL A 140 7.96 -41.33 -39.66
N PHE A 141 8.42 -41.92 -38.56
CA PHE A 141 9.11 -43.22 -38.58
C PHE A 141 8.20 -44.34 -39.10
N LYS A 142 6.93 -44.36 -38.70
CA LYS A 142 5.94 -45.35 -39.17
C LYS A 142 5.66 -45.20 -40.67
N GLU A 143 5.54 -43.97 -41.17
CA GLU A 143 5.37 -43.71 -42.61
C GLU A 143 6.63 -44.10 -43.41
N ARG A 144 7.83 -43.84 -42.89
CA ARG A 144 9.10 -44.29 -43.52
C ARG A 144 9.25 -45.81 -43.55
N LEU A 145 8.81 -46.53 -42.51
CA LEU A 145 8.80 -47.99 -42.51
C LEU A 145 7.85 -48.57 -43.56
N LYS A 146 6.64 -48.00 -43.69
CA LYS A 146 5.70 -48.42 -44.74
C LYS A 146 6.26 -48.17 -46.15
N ALA A 147 6.88 -47.00 -46.37
CA ALA A 147 7.50 -46.67 -47.65
C ALA A 147 8.71 -47.57 -47.96
N GLY A 148 9.49 -47.96 -46.94
CA GLY A 148 10.61 -48.89 -47.09
C GLY A 148 10.18 -50.33 -47.41
N LEU A 149 9.08 -50.80 -46.80
CA LEU A 149 8.52 -52.13 -47.08
C LEU A 149 7.87 -52.19 -48.47
N ALA A 150 7.21 -51.12 -48.93
CA ALA A 150 6.63 -51.04 -50.28
C ALA A 150 7.67 -50.92 -51.41
N GLY A 151 8.93 -50.61 -51.09
CA GLY A 151 10.03 -50.54 -52.05
C GLY A 151 10.83 -51.84 -52.21
N GLN A 152 10.46 -52.91 -51.50
CA GLN A 152 11.19 -54.20 -51.51
C GLN A 152 10.45 -55.30 -52.31
N ASP A 153 9.33 -54.94 -52.94
CA ASP A 153 8.49 -55.83 -53.78
C ASP A 153 8.71 -55.55 -55.28
N TRP A 154 9.96 -55.67 -55.77
CA TRP A 154 10.31 -55.79 -57.19
C TRP A 154 11.69 -56.45 -57.37
#